data_AF-A0A1E3QKJ6-F1
#
_entry.id   AF-A0A1E3QKJ6-F1
#
_cell.length_a   1.000
_cell.length_b   1.000
_cell.length_c   1.000
_cell.angle_alpha   90.00
_cell.angle_beta   90.00
_cell.angle_gamma   90.00
#
_symmetry.space_group_name_H-M   'P 1'
#
loop_
_entity.id
_entity.type
_entity.pdbx_description
1 polymer ?
#
loop_
_entity_poly.entity_id
_entity_poly.type
_entity_poly.pdbx_seq_one_letter_code
_entity_poly.pdbx_strand_id
1 'polypeptide(L)'
;MGKGNLKFGGKSGVLPPTRIIFKQPYKQAQIPARVAEEGYADDRFVPKHTSAWPKEKKIVSVDEKIQKYAPANGAAKAAKLANLHSLPEHEQWKLKNTEVRKEYYRHAVKEEFSKLEREEKIAAHKQKRVEQLKLNKENSEDSPAALLTLPTIDNILNQPLMRQRTAAENATLKAKREANRLHHNLQTAEYRAQKLLRLYNSSDSFIVTAEDLDLAINKAFEEDANLVSNLTHSINSRLNALNPPISMTPCRAI
;
A
#
# COMPACT_ATOMS: atom_id res chain seq x y z
N MET A 1 35.73 26.61 1.56
CA MET A 1 34.34 26.60 1.08
C MET A 1 33.57 25.54 1.87
N GLY A 2 32.54 25.92 2.64
CA GLY A 2 31.76 24.94 3.39
C GLY A 2 30.93 24.04 2.46
N LYS A 3 30.91 22.72 2.71
CA LYS A 3 30.18 21.71 1.91
C LYS A 3 28.69 22.05 1.70
N GLY A 4 28.09 22.83 2.60
CA GLY A 4 26.69 23.26 2.55
C GLY A 4 26.40 24.54 1.77
N ASN A 5 27.41 25.33 1.41
CA ASN A 5 27.19 26.67 0.82
C ASN A 5 26.58 26.62 -0.58
N LEU A 6 26.77 25.51 -1.31
CA LEU A 6 26.22 25.33 -2.65
C LEU A 6 24.68 25.37 -2.64
N LYS A 7 24.03 24.91 -1.56
CA LYS A 7 22.57 24.98 -1.38
C LYS A 7 22.07 26.43 -1.34
N PHE A 8 22.91 27.37 -0.94
CA PHE A 8 22.59 28.80 -0.81
C PHE A 8 23.25 29.65 -1.91
N GLY A 9 23.56 29.04 -3.06
CA GLY A 9 24.18 29.74 -4.19
C GLY A 9 25.63 30.15 -3.95
N GLY A 10 26.38 29.37 -3.16
CA GLY A 10 27.80 29.61 -2.88
C GLY A 10 28.08 30.73 -1.86
N LYS A 11 27.03 31.35 -1.28
CA LYS A 11 27.17 32.42 -0.29
C LYS A 11 27.56 31.84 1.08
N SER A 12 28.57 32.45 1.70
CA SER A 12 28.98 32.15 3.08
C SER A 12 28.26 33.07 4.07
N GLY A 13 27.67 32.49 5.12
CA GLY A 13 26.90 33.23 6.12
C GLY A 13 25.39 33.22 5.86
N VAL A 14 24.61 33.39 6.93
CA VAL A 14 23.15 33.39 6.89
C VAL A 14 22.66 34.75 7.34
N LEU A 15 21.94 35.45 6.45
CA LEU A 15 21.22 36.66 6.83
C LEU A 15 19.99 36.29 7.67
N PRO A 16 19.57 37.15 8.61
CA PRO A 16 18.30 36.94 9.30
C PRO A 16 17.14 36.92 8.30
N PRO A 17 16.05 36.20 8.60
CA PRO A 17 14.89 36.15 7.72
C PRO A 17 14.30 37.55 7.55
N THR A 18 13.86 37.85 6.33
CA THR A 18 13.25 39.15 6.01
C THR A 18 11.96 39.32 6.79
N ARG A 19 11.77 40.50 7.39
CA ARG A 19 10.59 40.80 8.20
C ARG A 19 9.44 41.23 7.29
N ILE A 20 8.43 40.36 7.16
CA ILE A 20 7.29 40.60 6.26
C ILE A 20 6.38 41.69 6.86
N ILE A 21 5.94 42.63 6.02
CA ILE A 21 5.04 43.73 6.43
C ILE A 21 3.64 43.18 6.74
N PHE A 22 3.08 42.31 5.90
CA PHE A 22 1.79 41.63 6.15
C PHE A 22 2.00 40.26 6.79
N LYS A 23 1.76 40.16 8.11
CA LYS A 23 1.76 38.89 8.84
C LYS A 23 0.48 38.08 8.68
N GLN A 24 -0.61 38.77 8.34
CA GLN A 24 -1.94 38.21 8.11
C GLN A 24 -2.25 38.22 6.61
N PRO A 25 -3.10 37.31 6.12
CA PRO A 25 -3.55 37.36 4.74
C PRO A 25 -4.25 38.69 4.46
N TYR A 26 -3.95 39.26 3.29
CA TYR A 26 -4.52 40.54 2.86
C TYR A 26 -5.69 40.36 1.88
N LYS A 27 -5.84 39.15 1.31
CA LYS A 27 -6.97 38.70 0.49
C LYS A 27 -7.53 37.40 1.04
N GLN A 28 -8.80 37.14 0.77
CA GLN A 28 -9.37 35.80 0.95
C GLN A 28 -8.61 34.86 0.00
N ALA A 29 -7.88 33.90 0.57
CA ALA A 29 -7.41 32.80 -0.24
C ALA A 29 -8.64 32.11 -0.86
N GLN A 30 -8.56 31.73 -2.13
CA GLN A 30 -9.51 30.78 -2.69
C GLN A 30 -9.21 29.43 -2.03
N ILE A 31 -9.70 29.25 -0.80
CA ILE A 31 -9.59 28.00 -0.08
C ILE A 31 -10.42 27.03 -0.92
N PRO A 32 -9.85 25.93 -1.45
CA PRO A 32 -10.67 24.91 -2.09
C PRO A 32 -11.77 24.51 -1.10
N ALA A 33 -12.99 24.28 -1.60
CA ALA A 33 -14.09 23.82 -0.76
C ALA A 33 -13.57 22.74 0.20
N ARG A 34 -13.84 22.93 1.51
CA ARG A 34 -13.25 22.18 2.64
C ARG A 34 -12.74 20.82 2.20
N VAL A 35 -11.42 20.64 2.20
CA VAL A 35 -10.81 19.33 1.93
C VAL A 35 -11.41 18.37 2.96
N ALA A 36 -12.06 17.30 2.49
CA ALA A 36 -12.85 16.39 3.33
C ALA A 36 -12.04 15.75 4.49
N GLU A 37 -10.73 15.93 4.49
CA GLU A 37 -9.76 15.31 5.41
C GLU A 37 -9.34 16.24 6.57
N GLU A 38 -9.72 17.51 6.59
CA GLU A 38 -9.35 18.43 7.68
C GLU A 38 -10.47 18.52 8.75
N GLY A 39 -10.11 18.42 10.03
CA GLY A 39 -11.04 18.55 11.16
C GLY A 39 -11.44 17.22 11.82
N TYR A 40 -12.46 17.25 12.68
CA TYR A 40 -13.06 16.04 13.23
C TYR A 40 -14.13 15.50 12.28
N ALA A 41 -14.17 14.18 12.09
CA ALA A 41 -15.18 13.54 11.22
C ALA A 41 -16.61 13.73 11.74
N ASP A 42 -16.81 13.59 13.05
CA ASP A 42 -18.07 13.93 13.74
C ASP A 42 -17.82 14.95 14.85
N ASP A 43 -18.75 15.89 15.01
CA ASP A 43 -18.73 16.91 16.07
C ASP A 43 -18.78 16.32 17.50
N ARG A 44 -19.19 15.05 17.64
CA ARG A 44 -19.25 14.33 18.94
C ARG A 44 -17.88 13.95 19.48
N PHE A 45 -16.88 13.80 18.61
CA PHE A 45 -15.51 13.43 19.00
C PHE A 45 -14.65 14.65 19.32
N VAL A 46 -15.22 15.86 19.23
CA VAL A 46 -14.52 17.10 19.55
C VAL A 46 -14.39 17.20 21.08
N PRO A 47 -13.16 17.28 21.62
CA PRO A 47 -12.96 17.45 23.05
C PRO A 47 -13.69 18.68 23.60
N LYS A 48 -14.08 18.61 24.87
CA LYS A 48 -14.74 19.73 25.54
C LYS A 48 -13.80 20.94 25.56
N HIS A 49 -14.32 22.13 25.24
CA HIS A 49 -13.59 23.40 25.14
C HIS A 49 -12.61 23.55 23.95
N THR A 50 -12.61 22.62 22.98
CA THR A 50 -11.89 22.81 21.72
C THR A 50 -12.85 23.09 20.57
N SER A 51 -12.40 23.82 19.55
CA SER A 51 -13.18 23.99 18.32
C SER A 51 -12.96 22.78 17.41
N ALA A 52 -14.03 22.27 16.82
CA ALA A 52 -13.98 21.19 15.83
C ALA A 52 -13.13 21.57 14.61
N TRP A 53 -13.17 22.87 14.28
CA TRP A 53 -12.56 23.44 13.08
C TRP A 53 -11.42 24.38 13.44
N PRO A 54 -10.41 24.50 12.56
CA PRO A 54 -9.37 25.49 12.72
C PRO A 54 -9.96 26.91 12.63
N LYS A 55 -9.45 27.82 13.46
CA LYS A 55 -9.90 29.22 13.43
C LYS A 55 -9.42 29.88 12.15
N GLU A 56 -10.36 30.49 11.42
CA GLU A 56 -10.05 31.23 10.21
C GLU A 56 -9.13 32.43 10.53
N LYS A 57 -8.12 32.62 9.67
CA LYS A 57 -7.20 33.74 9.82
C LYS A 57 -7.93 35.03 9.45
N LYS A 58 -7.98 36.00 10.37
CA LYS A 58 -8.53 37.33 10.08
C LYS A 58 -7.80 37.97 8.91
N ILE A 59 -8.57 38.39 7.92
CA ILE A 59 -8.08 39.11 6.75
C ILE A 59 -8.06 40.59 7.10
N VAL A 60 -6.95 41.24 6.78
CA VAL A 60 -6.78 42.67 7.05
C VAL A 60 -6.51 43.37 5.73
N SER A 61 -7.45 44.20 5.31
CA SER A 61 -7.30 45.03 4.12
C SER A 61 -6.20 46.08 4.32
N VAL A 62 -5.66 46.59 3.20
CA VAL A 62 -4.64 47.64 3.20
C VAL A 62 -5.15 48.88 3.95
N ASP A 63 -6.38 49.28 3.67
CA ASP A 63 -6.98 50.49 4.22
C ASP A 63 -7.26 50.34 5.72
N GLU A 64 -7.77 49.20 6.18
CA GLU A 64 -7.95 48.92 7.62
C GLU A 64 -6.60 48.98 8.36
N LYS A 65 -5.54 48.46 7.75
CA LYS A 65 -4.21 48.47 8.35
C LYS A 65 -3.65 49.88 8.43
N ILE A 66 -3.80 50.67 7.37
CA ILE A 66 -3.41 52.09 7.36
C ILE A 66 -4.21 52.86 8.39
N GLN A 67 -5.53 52.67 8.45
CA GLN A 67 -6.40 53.35 9.41
C GLN A 67 -6.02 53.00 10.86
N LYS A 68 -5.61 51.76 11.13
CA LYS A 68 -5.21 51.33 12.47
C LYS A 68 -3.88 51.94 12.93
N TYR A 69 -2.86 51.98 12.06
CA TYR A 69 -1.48 52.34 12.45
C TYR A 69 -1.03 53.74 12.01
N ALA A 70 -1.60 54.25 10.93
CA ALA A 70 -1.34 55.59 10.40
C ALA A 70 -2.66 56.29 10.00
N PRO A 71 -3.60 56.48 10.95
CA PRO A 71 -4.84 57.18 10.67
C PRO A 71 -4.56 58.59 10.17
N ALA A 72 -5.45 59.06 9.28
CA ALA A 72 -5.53 60.46 8.91
C ALA A 72 -5.58 61.33 10.18
N ASN A 73 -4.92 62.48 10.14
CA ASN A 73 -4.92 63.39 11.27
C ASN A 73 -6.36 63.84 11.55
N GLY A 74 -6.87 63.61 12.75
CA GLY A 74 -8.17 64.16 13.15
C GLY A 74 -8.14 65.70 13.11
N ALA A 75 -9.32 66.32 13.07
CA ALA A 75 -9.47 67.78 12.88
C ALA A 75 -8.54 68.62 13.78
N ALA A 76 -8.41 68.25 15.06
CA ALA A 76 -7.55 68.94 16.02
C ALA A 76 -6.05 68.87 15.68
N LYS A 77 -5.56 67.75 15.12
CA LYS A 77 -4.15 67.61 14.72
C LYS A 77 -3.88 68.26 13.36
N ALA A 78 -4.84 68.19 12.44
CA ALA A 78 -4.76 68.89 11.17
C ALA A 78 -4.67 70.43 11.36
N ALA A 79 -5.45 70.97 12.30
CA ALA A 79 -5.37 72.39 12.66
C ALA A 79 -4.00 72.78 13.26
N LYS A 80 -3.39 71.91 14.09
CA LYS A 80 -2.03 72.13 14.63
C LYS A 80 -0.94 72.10 13.55
N LEU A 81 -1.15 71.31 12.50
CA LEU A 81 -0.25 71.24 11.36
C LEU A 81 -0.39 72.43 10.43
N ALA A 82 -1.60 72.95 10.24
CA ALA A 82 -1.82 74.19 9.51
C ALA A 82 -1.13 75.39 10.19
N ASN A 83 -1.12 75.41 11.53
CA ASN A 83 -0.49 76.46 12.33
C ASN A 83 0.91 76.09 12.84
N LEU A 84 1.68 75.29 12.10
CA LEU A 84 2.95 74.72 12.57
C LEU A 84 3.94 75.77 13.11
N HIS A 85 4.04 76.91 12.45
CA HIS A 85 4.97 77.99 12.82
C HIS A 85 4.64 78.69 14.15
N SER A 86 3.41 78.55 14.65
CA SER A 86 2.97 79.14 15.92
C SER A 86 3.35 78.31 17.14
N LEU A 87 3.75 77.04 16.95
CA LEU A 87 4.12 76.13 18.03
C LEU A 87 5.61 76.27 18.38
N PRO A 88 6.02 75.92 19.61
CA PRO A 88 7.43 75.79 19.98
C PRO A 88 8.18 74.82 19.04
N GLU A 89 9.44 75.13 18.71
CA GLU A 89 10.25 74.38 17.73
C GLU A 89 10.29 72.86 17.98
N HIS A 90 10.42 72.46 19.24
CA HIS A 90 10.42 71.05 19.63
C HIS A 90 9.08 70.33 19.32
N GLU A 91 7.95 71.02 19.45
CA GLU A 91 6.64 70.47 19.09
C GLU A 91 6.48 70.39 17.57
N GLN A 92 7.02 71.38 16.84
CA GLN A 92 7.04 71.35 15.38
C GLN A 92 7.79 70.12 14.87
N TRP A 93 8.97 69.85 15.42
CA TRP A 93 9.78 68.69 15.04
C TRP A 93 9.07 67.37 15.34
N LYS A 94 8.41 67.26 16.50
CA LYS A 94 7.60 66.09 16.84
C LYS A 94 6.47 65.87 15.83
N LEU A 95 5.72 66.92 15.49
CA LEU A 95 4.64 66.83 14.52
C LEU A 95 5.16 66.41 13.14
N LYS A 96 6.18 67.10 12.61
CA LYS A 96 6.83 66.75 11.33
C LYS A 96 7.29 65.30 11.31
N ASN A 97 7.99 64.85 12.34
CA ASN A 97 8.45 63.45 12.42
C ASN A 97 7.29 62.45 12.48
N THR A 98 6.21 62.77 13.19
CA THR A 98 5.04 61.89 13.20
C THR A 98 4.38 61.78 11.84
N GLU A 99 4.33 62.87 11.07
CA GLU A 99 3.81 62.86 9.70
C GLU A 99 4.70 62.04 8.77
N VAL A 100 6.00 62.30 8.79
CA VAL A 100 6.99 61.57 7.99
C VAL A 100 6.90 60.06 8.28
N ARG A 101 6.81 59.65 9.55
CA ARG A 101 6.62 58.23 9.90
C ARG A 101 5.32 57.64 9.35
N LYS A 102 4.22 58.39 9.41
CA LYS A 102 2.94 57.96 8.86
C LYS A 102 2.98 57.86 7.33
N GLU A 103 3.65 58.79 6.67
CA GLU A 103 3.84 58.79 5.21
C GLU A 103 4.65 57.58 4.76
N TYR A 104 5.83 57.34 5.34
CA TYR A 104 6.62 56.15 5.03
C TYR A 104 5.88 54.86 5.32
N TYR A 105 5.11 54.80 6.42
CA TYR A 105 4.27 53.64 6.72
C TYR A 105 3.20 53.42 5.65
N ARG A 106 2.45 54.48 5.27
CA ARG A 106 1.43 54.42 4.22
C ARG A 106 2.02 53.96 2.89
N HIS A 107 3.17 54.50 2.52
CA HIS A 107 3.89 54.16 1.30
C HIS A 107 4.32 52.69 1.30
N ALA A 108 5.04 52.25 2.34
CA ALA A 108 5.54 50.88 2.45
C ALA A 108 4.43 49.83 2.42
N VAL A 109 3.28 50.10 3.06
CA VAL A 109 2.13 49.18 3.03
C VAL A 109 1.50 49.09 1.64
N LYS A 110 1.37 50.22 0.93
CA LYS A 110 0.81 50.26 -0.44
C LYS A 110 1.74 49.59 -1.46
N GLU A 111 3.04 49.83 -1.35
CA GLU A 111 4.05 49.19 -2.22
C GLU A 111 4.13 47.68 -1.99
N GLU A 112 4.09 47.23 -0.73
CA GLU A 112 4.12 45.80 -0.47
C GLU A 112 2.86 45.11 -1.03
N PHE A 113 1.70 45.75 -0.92
CA PHE A 113 0.48 45.22 -1.53
C PHE A 113 0.63 45.10 -3.05
N SER A 114 1.08 46.15 -3.75
CA SER A 114 1.24 46.10 -5.22
C SER A 114 2.28 45.07 -5.66
N LYS A 115 3.35 44.87 -4.88
CA LYS A 115 4.33 43.81 -5.09
C LYS A 115 3.70 42.43 -4.96
N LEU A 116 2.93 42.17 -3.90
CA LEU A 116 2.27 40.88 -3.69
C LEU A 116 1.26 40.58 -4.83
N GLU A 117 0.49 41.57 -5.29
CA GLU A 117 -0.39 41.39 -6.45
C GLU A 117 0.37 41.06 -7.74
N ARG A 118 1.54 41.66 -7.94
CA ARG A 118 2.39 41.37 -9.08
C ARG A 118 2.93 39.95 -9.02
N GLU A 119 3.36 39.49 -7.85
CA GLU A 119 3.82 38.12 -7.62
C GLU A 119 2.71 37.10 -7.89
N GLU A 120 1.48 37.35 -7.42
CA GLU A 120 0.30 36.52 -7.71
C GLU A 120 0.04 36.42 -9.22
N LYS A 121 0.06 37.55 -9.95
CA LYS A 121 -0.13 37.56 -11.40
C LYS A 121 0.95 36.77 -12.13
N ILE A 122 2.21 36.90 -11.72
CA ILE A 122 3.33 36.14 -12.29
C ILE A 122 3.16 34.65 -12.01
N ALA A 123 2.77 34.27 -10.79
CA ALA A 123 2.53 32.89 -10.42
C ALA A 123 1.40 32.27 -11.24
N ALA A 124 0.26 32.97 -11.36
CA ALA A 124 -0.87 32.53 -12.17
C ALA A 124 -0.49 32.38 -13.65
N HIS A 125 0.29 33.31 -14.21
CA HIS A 125 0.78 33.19 -15.59
C HIS A 125 1.71 31.98 -15.77
N LYS A 126 2.60 31.72 -14.80
CA LYS A 126 3.47 30.54 -14.82
C LYS A 126 2.66 29.24 -14.77
N GLN A 127 1.63 29.15 -13.91
CA GLN A 127 0.75 27.99 -13.83
C GLN A 127 0.03 27.74 -15.15
N LYS A 128 -0.60 28.76 -15.73
CA LYS A 128 -1.24 28.67 -17.05
C LYS A 128 -0.27 28.21 -18.14
N ARG A 129 0.96 28.73 -18.15
CA ARG A 129 1.98 28.29 -19.10
C ARG A 129 2.34 26.82 -18.91
N VAL A 130 2.45 26.34 -17.68
CA VAL A 130 2.73 24.92 -17.39
C VAL A 130 1.56 24.04 -17.84
N GLU A 131 0.32 24.45 -17.59
CA GLU A 131 -0.88 23.75 -18.04
C GLU A 131 -0.94 23.68 -19.56
N GLN A 132 -0.68 24.79 -20.25
CA GLN A 132 -0.58 24.82 -21.72
C GLN A 132 0.51 23.87 -22.23
N LEU A 133 1.67 23.84 -21.59
CA LEU A 133 2.74 22.91 -21.97
C LEU A 133 2.36 21.45 -21.72
N LYS A 134 1.55 21.14 -20.71
CA LYS A 134 1.03 19.78 -20.48
C LYS A 134 0.02 19.40 -21.54
N LEU A 135 -0.96 20.26 -21.81
CA LEU A 135 -1.95 20.06 -22.87
C LEU A 135 -1.28 19.90 -24.24
N ASN A 136 -0.26 20.71 -24.53
CA ASN A 136 0.49 20.59 -25.77
C ASN A 136 1.30 19.29 -25.86
N LYS A 137 1.73 18.70 -24.73
CA LYS A 137 2.39 17.40 -24.70
C LYS A 137 1.40 16.25 -24.88
N GLU A 138 0.24 16.33 -24.23
CA GLU A 138 -0.83 15.34 -24.35
C GLU A 138 -1.43 15.32 -25.76
N ASN A 139 -1.60 16.51 -26.36
CA ASN A 139 -2.09 16.68 -27.72
C ASN A 139 -0.96 16.72 -28.77
N SER A 140 0.30 16.51 -28.38
CA SER A 140 1.37 16.42 -29.36
C SER A 140 1.20 15.09 -30.08
N GLU A 141 0.65 15.14 -31.29
CA GLU A 141 0.74 14.02 -32.21
C GLU A 141 2.22 13.74 -32.52
N ASP A 142 2.55 12.47 -32.71
CA ASP A 142 3.88 12.08 -33.17
C ASP A 142 4.17 12.74 -34.53
N SER A 143 5.44 13.09 -34.75
CA SER A 143 5.85 13.66 -36.04
C SER A 143 5.43 12.72 -37.19
N PRO A 144 4.95 13.23 -38.33
CA PRO A 144 4.56 12.39 -39.47
C PRO A 144 5.72 11.51 -39.96
N ALA A 145 6.96 11.96 -39.80
CA ALA A 145 8.14 11.15 -40.09
C ALA A 145 8.30 9.98 -39.11
N ALA A 146 8.00 10.18 -37.82
CA ALA A 146 8.06 9.11 -36.81
C ALA A 146 6.97 8.07 -37.03
N LEU A 147 5.75 8.50 -37.36
CA LEU A 147 4.63 7.59 -37.68
C LEU A 147 4.95 6.63 -38.84
N LEU A 148 5.69 7.11 -39.84
CA LEU A 148 6.04 6.32 -41.04
C LEU A 148 7.34 5.52 -40.92
N THR A 149 8.24 5.89 -40.00
CA THR A 149 9.56 5.26 -39.86
C THR A 149 9.61 4.23 -38.73
N LEU A 150 8.76 4.37 -37.71
CA LEU A 150 8.66 3.40 -36.63
C LEU A 150 7.71 2.26 -37.00
N PRO A 151 7.99 1.01 -36.60
CA PRO A 151 7.08 -0.10 -36.82
C PRO A 151 5.78 0.10 -36.02
N THR A 152 4.63 -0.05 -36.68
CA THR A 152 3.31 0.10 -36.06
C THR A 152 2.87 -1.18 -35.33
N ILE A 153 2.47 -1.05 -34.07
CA ILE A 153 1.97 -2.16 -33.22
C ILE A 153 0.47 -1.96 -32.91
N ASP A 154 -0.17 -1.02 -33.60
CA ASP A 154 -1.50 -0.51 -33.26
C ASP A 154 -2.57 -1.59 -33.21
N ASN A 155 -2.52 -2.59 -34.09
CA ASN A 155 -3.48 -3.69 -34.07
C ASN A 155 -3.36 -4.55 -32.79
N ILE A 156 -2.16 -4.70 -32.23
CA ILE A 156 -1.95 -5.46 -30.98
C ILE A 156 -2.35 -4.59 -29.77
N LEU A 157 -2.05 -3.30 -29.80
CA LEU A 157 -2.39 -2.37 -28.71
C LEU A 157 -3.89 -2.08 -28.62
N ASN A 158 -4.58 -2.03 -29.76
CA ASN A 158 -6.02 -1.77 -29.83
C ASN A 158 -6.87 -3.01 -29.47
N GLN A 159 -6.27 -4.19 -29.40
CA GLN A 159 -6.97 -5.38 -28.94
C GLN A 159 -7.09 -5.35 -27.42
N PRO A 160 -8.24 -5.79 -26.86
CA PRO A 160 -8.39 -5.90 -25.43
C PRO A 160 -7.36 -6.90 -24.89
N LEU A 161 -6.60 -6.49 -23.87
CA LEU A 161 -5.56 -7.31 -23.22
C LEU A 161 -6.08 -8.70 -22.81
N MET A 162 -7.38 -8.80 -22.49
CA MET A 162 -8.06 -10.05 -22.20
C MET A 162 -9.42 -10.12 -22.88
N ARG A 163 -9.68 -11.24 -23.56
CA ARG A 163 -11.03 -11.61 -23.98
C ARG A 163 -11.83 -12.15 -22.80
N GLN A 164 -12.97 -11.55 -22.52
CA GLN A 164 -13.92 -12.09 -21.54
C GLN A 164 -14.57 -13.37 -22.07
N ARG A 165 -14.74 -14.38 -21.20
CA ARG A 165 -15.41 -15.63 -21.56
C ARG A 165 -16.90 -15.38 -21.78
N THR A 166 -17.48 -16.04 -22.78
CA THR A 166 -18.94 -16.00 -22.98
C THR A 166 -19.67 -16.80 -21.89
N ALA A 167 -20.97 -16.55 -21.70
CA ALA A 167 -21.77 -17.29 -20.73
C ALA A 167 -21.78 -18.80 -21.04
N ALA A 168 -21.82 -19.19 -22.31
CA ALA A 168 -21.74 -20.57 -22.75
C ALA A 168 -20.38 -21.22 -22.41
N GLU A 169 -19.27 -20.50 -22.63
CA GLU A 169 -17.93 -20.96 -22.25
C GLU A 169 -17.81 -21.16 -20.73
N ASN A 170 -18.38 -20.24 -19.93
CA ASN A 170 -18.38 -20.39 -18.48
C ASN A 170 -19.25 -21.57 -18.01
N ALA A 171 -20.39 -21.81 -18.64
CA ALA A 171 -21.27 -22.95 -18.33
C ALA A 171 -20.57 -24.29 -18.64
N THR A 172 -19.95 -24.41 -19.81
CA THR A 172 -19.19 -25.62 -20.18
C THR A 172 -18.00 -25.87 -19.26
N LEU A 173 -17.30 -24.81 -18.84
CA LEU A 173 -16.20 -24.90 -17.89
C LEU A 173 -16.68 -25.38 -16.51
N LYS A 174 -17.80 -24.83 -16.00
CA LYS A 174 -18.42 -25.28 -14.75
C LYS A 174 -18.80 -26.75 -14.81
N ALA A 175 -19.47 -27.19 -15.88
CA ALA A 175 -19.85 -28.58 -16.08
C ALA A 175 -18.63 -29.52 -16.08
N LYS A 176 -17.54 -29.14 -16.76
CA LYS A 176 -16.28 -29.92 -16.74
C LYS A 176 -15.68 -30.03 -15.35
N ARG A 177 -15.69 -28.95 -14.57
CA ARG A 177 -15.18 -28.96 -13.18
C ARG A 177 -16.01 -29.86 -12.28
N GLU A 178 -17.34 -29.82 -12.42
CA GLU A 178 -18.24 -30.66 -11.64
C GLU A 178 -18.10 -32.14 -12.01
N ALA A 179 -18.00 -32.46 -13.30
CA ALA A 179 -17.74 -33.81 -13.77
C ALA A 179 -16.44 -34.37 -13.19
N ASN A 180 -15.35 -33.60 -13.24
CA ASN A 180 -14.06 -34.01 -12.67
C ASN A 180 -14.13 -34.24 -11.16
N ARG A 181 -14.85 -33.38 -10.42
CA ARG A 181 -15.06 -33.53 -8.97
C ARG A 181 -15.83 -34.81 -8.66
N LEU A 182 -16.93 -35.07 -9.37
CA LEU A 182 -17.75 -36.27 -9.18
C LEU A 182 -16.96 -37.54 -9.53
N HIS A 183 -16.18 -37.51 -10.61
CA HIS A 183 -15.36 -38.64 -11.00
C HIS A 183 -14.33 -39.00 -9.92
N HIS A 184 -13.63 -38.01 -9.36
CA HIS A 184 -12.68 -38.25 -8.27
C HIS A 184 -13.37 -38.82 -7.02
N ASN A 185 -14.54 -38.28 -6.65
CA ASN A 185 -15.30 -38.78 -5.50
C ASN A 185 -15.72 -40.23 -5.71
N LEU A 186 -16.18 -40.57 -6.92
CA LEU A 186 -16.58 -41.92 -7.30
C LEU A 186 -15.38 -42.88 -7.20
N GLN A 187 -14.23 -42.54 -7.77
CA GLN A 187 -13.01 -43.36 -7.68
C GLN A 187 -12.59 -43.60 -6.22
N THR A 188 -12.71 -42.58 -5.37
CA THR A 188 -12.37 -42.70 -3.95
C THR A 188 -13.34 -43.63 -3.23
N ALA A 189 -14.63 -43.56 -3.56
CA ALA A 189 -15.65 -44.45 -3.01
C ALA A 189 -15.46 -45.89 -3.47
N GLU A 190 -15.17 -46.12 -4.76
CA GLU A 190 -14.86 -47.44 -5.31
C GLU A 190 -13.63 -48.04 -4.62
N TYR A 191 -12.57 -47.26 -4.44
CA TYR A 191 -11.37 -47.72 -3.75
C TYR A 191 -11.65 -48.13 -2.29
N ARG A 192 -12.47 -47.34 -1.57
CA ARG A 192 -12.89 -47.69 -0.20
C ARG A 192 -13.75 -48.95 -0.18
N ALA A 193 -14.70 -49.08 -1.11
CA ALA A 193 -15.57 -50.25 -1.23
C ALA A 193 -14.75 -51.51 -1.54
N GLN A 194 -13.77 -51.43 -2.43
CA GLN A 194 -12.85 -52.54 -2.72
C GLN A 194 -12.03 -52.94 -1.48
N LYS A 195 -11.54 -51.97 -0.71
CA LYS A 195 -10.84 -52.25 0.56
C LYS A 195 -11.74 -52.94 1.57
N LEU A 196 -12.98 -52.48 1.71
CA LEU A 196 -13.95 -53.08 2.61
C LEU A 196 -14.26 -54.52 2.18
N LEU A 197 -14.46 -54.75 0.89
CA LEU A 197 -14.68 -56.09 0.34
C LEU A 197 -13.50 -57.02 0.63
N ARG A 198 -12.26 -56.53 0.47
CA ARG A 198 -11.06 -57.30 0.86
C ARG A 198 -11.04 -57.62 2.36
N LEU A 199 -11.39 -56.65 3.20
CA LEU A 199 -11.48 -56.84 4.65
C LEU A 199 -12.54 -57.89 5.02
N TYR A 200 -13.69 -57.86 4.35
CA TYR A 200 -14.76 -58.85 4.51
C TYR A 200 -14.27 -60.25 4.14
N ASN A 201 -13.59 -60.41 2.99
CA ASN A 201 -13.04 -61.70 2.59
C ASN A 201 -11.93 -62.19 3.53
N SER A 202 -11.19 -61.30 4.19
CA SER A 202 -10.22 -61.67 5.23
C SER A 202 -10.84 -61.88 6.61
N SER A 203 -12.14 -61.58 6.80
CA SER A 203 -12.73 -61.58 8.14
C SER A 203 -12.84 -62.96 8.76
N ASP A 204 -12.86 -64.02 7.94
CA ASP A 204 -12.84 -65.42 8.39
C ASP A 204 -11.56 -65.78 9.16
N SER A 205 -10.46 -65.04 8.98
CA SER A 205 -9.22 -65.24 9.73
C SER A 205 -9.10 -64.34 10.96
N PHE A 206 -10.07 -63.47 11.21
CA PHE A 206 -10.03 -62.58 12.37
C PHE A 206 -10.53 -63.31 13.61
N ILE A 207 -9.74 -63.21 14.69
CA ILE A 207 -10.11 -63.71 16.00
C ILE A 207 -11.00 -62.66 16.66
N VAL A 208 -12.28 -62.97 16.84
CA VAL A 208 -13.26 -62.03 17.42
C VAL A 208 -13.68 -62.49 18.81
N THR A 209 -13.93 -63.79 19.00
CA THR A 209 -14.33 -64.35 20.28
C THR A 209 -13.14 -64.98 21.01
N ALA A 210 -13.30 -65.24 22.32
CA ALA A 210 -12.28 -65.96 23.09
C ALA A 210 -12.09 -67.40 22.59
N GLU A 211 -13.14 -68.04 22.08
CA GLU A 211 -13.08 -69.39 21.52
C GLU A 211 -12.21 -69.44 20.26
N ASP A 212 -12.35 -68.43 19.39
CA ASP A 212 -11.53 -68.30 18.18
C ASP A 212 -10.04 -68.13 18.53
N LEU A 213 -9.74 -67.47 19.65
CA LEU A 213 -8.38 -67.25 20.13
C LEU A 213 -7.73 -68.55 20.54
N ASP A 214 -8.42 -69.36 21.35
CA ASP A 214 -7.90 -70.65 21.81
C ASP A 214 -7.66 -71.60 20.62
N LEU A 215 -8.57 -71.61 19.65
CA LEU A 215 -8.40 -72.38 18.41
C LEU A 215 -7.20 -71.91 17.58
N ALA A 216 -7.00 -70.59 17.44
CA ALA A 216 -5.87 -70.04 16.72
C ALA A 216 -4.53 -70.31 17.41
N ILE A 217 -4.50 -70.25 18.76
CA ILE A 217 -3.34 -70.60 19.58
C ILE A 217 -2.96 -72.06 19.32
N ASN A 218 -3.91 -72.99 19.44
CA ASN A 218 -3.64 -74.40 19.24
C ASN A 218 -3.14 -74.69 17.81
N LYS A 219 -3.77 -74.09 16.79
CA LYS A 219 -3.32 -74.22 15.38
C LYS A 219 -1.90 -73.70 15.17
N ALA A 220 -1.56 -72.50 15.69
CA ALA A 220 -0.23 -71.92 15.53
C ALA A 220 0.85 -72.79 16.18
N PHE A 221 0.60 -73.31 17.38
CA PHE A 221 1.55 -74.20 18.07
C PHE A 221 1.66 -75.59 17.41
N GLU A 222 0.58 -76.12 16.82
CA GLU A 222 0.63 -77.37 16.04
C GLU A 222 1.38 -77.20 14.71
N GLU A 223 1.17 -76.11 13.99
CA GLU A 223 1.85 -75.81 12.73
C GLU A 223 3.36 -75.59 12.93
N ASP A 224 3.77 -74.86 13.97
CA ASP A 224 5.19 -74.67 14.31
C ASP A 224 5.86 -75.98 14.73
N ALA A 225 5.14 -76.83 15.49
CA ALA A 225 5.63 -78.17 15.83
C ALA A 225 5.82 -79.04 14.58
N ASN A 226 4.92 -78.92 13.58
CA ASN A 226 5.01 -79.61 12.31
C ASN A 226 6.13 -79.07 11.41
N LEU A 227 6.40 -77.76 11.42
CA LEU A 227 7.53 -77.17 10.70
C LEU A 227 8.87 -77.60 11.30
N VAL A 228 9.00 -77.61 12.63
CA VAL A 228 10.20 -78.09 13.34
C VAL A 228 10.41 -79.60 13.12
N SER A 229 9.34 -80.40 13.15
CA SER A 229 9.42 -81.84 12.90
C SER A 229 9.81 -82.15 11.46
N ASN A 230 9.27 -81.41 10.47
CA ASN A 230 9.66 -81.54 9.06
C ASN A 230 11.11 -81.10 8.81
N LEU A 231 11.57 -80.02 9.45
CA LEU A 231 12.95 -79.55 9.36
C LEU A 231 13.91 -80.58 9.96
N THR A 232 13.60 -81.13 11.13
CA THR A 232 14.41 -82.17 11.78
C THR A 232 14.41 -83.48 10.98
N HIS A 233 13.29 -83.87 10.36
CA HIS A 233 13.26 -84.98 9.40
C HIS A 233 14.13 -84.72 8.17
N SER A 234 14.14 -83.49 7.64
CA SER A 234 15.01 -83.11 6.52
C SER A 234 16.50 -83.14 6.88
N ILE A 235 16.84 -82.71 8.10
CA ILE A 235 18.22 -82.73 8.61
C ILE A 235 18.65 -84.18 8.84
N ASN A 236 17.82 -85.01 9.48
CA ASN A 236 18.13 -86.41 9.75
C ASN A 236 18.22 -87.25 8.47
N SER A 237 17.36 -87.01 7.49
CA SER A 237 17.46 -87.66 6.17
C SER A 237 18.73 -87.24 5.41
N ARG A 238 19.13 -85.96 5.47
CA ARG A 238 20.40 -85.50 4.91
C ARG A 238 21.62 -86.09 5.62
N LEU A 239 21.59 -86.19 6.95
CA LEU A 239 22.65 -86.83 7.73
C LEU A 239 22.75 -88.34 7.44
N ASN A 240 21.62 -89.03 7.31
CA ASN A 240 21.58 -90.45 6.95
C ASN A 240 22.01 -90.71 5.49
N ALA A 241 21.78 -89.76 4.57
CA ALA A 241 22.28 -89.85 3.20
C ALA A 241 23.80 -89.66 3.11
N LEU A 242 24.39 -88.91 4.04
CA LEU A 242 25.85 -88.73 4.14
C LEU A 242 26.56 -89.92 4.81
N ASN A 243 25.84 -90.71 5.61
CA ASN A 243 26.33 -91.92 6.26
C ASN A 243 25.40 -93.11 5.95
N PRO A 244 25.48 -93.74 4.76
CA PRO A 244 24.72 -94.95 4.51
C PRO A 244 25.17 -96.04 5.49
N PRO A 245 24.23 -96.81 6.09
CA PRO A 245 24.61 -97.92 6.95
C PRO A 245 25.42 -98.92 6.13
N ILE A 246 26.61 -99.27 6.63
CA ILE A 246 27.48 -100.29 6.06
C ILE A 246 26.72 -101.62 6.13
N SER A 247 26.07 -102.01 5.03
CA SER A 247 25.51 -103.35 4.89
C SER A 247 26.65 -104.33 4.69
N MET A 248 27.08 -104.94 5.81
CA MET A 248 27.90 -106.15 5.79
C MET A 248 27.06 -107.26 5.16
N THR A 249 27.23 -107.50 3.86
CA THR A 249 26.78 -108.74 3.23
C THR A 249 27.80 -109.84 3.54
N PRO A 250 27.43 -110.94 4.23
CA PRO A 250 28.34 -112.06 4.39
C PRO A 250 28.44 -112.84 3.07
N CYS A 251 29.66 -113.00 2.57
CA CYS A 251 30.01 -113.91 1.48
C CYS A 251 29.47 -115.32 1.76
N ARG A 252 28.72 -115.89 0.81
CA ARG A 252 28.33 -117.30 0.83
C ARG A 252 29.26 -118.09 -0.09
N ALA A 253 29.95 -119.05 0.49
CA ALA A 253 30.80 -120.02 -0.20
C ALA A 253 30.00 -121.24 -0.67
N ILE A 254 30.50 -121.83 -1.77
CA ILE A 254 30.09 -123.04 -2.51
C ILE A 254 28.91 -122.85 -3.45
#